data_AF-A0A0R3PH51-F1
#
_entry.id   AF-A0A0R3PH51-F1
#
_cell.length_a   1.000
_cell.length_b   1.000
_cell.length_c   1.000
_cell.angle_alpha   90.00
_cell.angle_beta   90.00
_cell.angle_gamma   90.00
#
_symmetry.space_group_name_H-M   'P 1'
#
loop_
_entity.id
_entity.type
_entity.pdbx_description
1 polymer ?
#
loop_
_entity_poly.entity_id
_entity_poly.type
_entity_poly.pdbx_seq_one_letter_code
_entity_poly.pdbx_strand_id
1 'polypeptide(L)'
;MGIRPADVDFATTATPSEMKELFESEEIRMLHKRGEEHGTITCRIDDAENFEITTLRVDLVCDGRRAEVQYTTDWHLDANRRDLTINSLFLGLDGTVFDYFGGVKDIEKRRVAFVGDAVQRIQEDYLRILRYFRFFGRISASTEHESETLAAIKENSGGLAFTVFTSFDNS
;
A
#
# COMPACT_ATOMS: atom_id res chain seq x y z
N MET A 1 -10.86 14.73 -1.26
CA MET A 1 -12.07 14.15 -1.92
C MET A 1 -13.36 14.30 -1.10
N GLY A 2 -13.33 14.62 0.20
CA GLY A 2 -14.56 14.87 0.98
C GLY A 2 -15.40 13.63 1.28
N ILE A 3 -14.83 12.44 1.08
CA ILE A 3 -15.48 11.14 1.31
C ILE A 3 -14.87 10.55 2.58
N ARG A 4 -15.71 10.11 3.52
CA ARG A 4 -15.25 9.38 4.71
C ARG A 4 -14.67 8.02 4.27
N PRO A 5 -13.43 7.67 4.65
CA PRO A 5 -12.87 6.36 4.35
C PRO A 5 -13.68 5.27 5.05
N ALA A 6 -13.92 4.16 4.36
CA ALA A 6 -14.59 2.99 4.93
C ALA A 6 -13.64 2.19 5.83
N ASP A 7 -12.40 2.03 5.37
CA ASP A 7 -11.30 1.38 6.08
C ASP A 7 -10.13 2.36 6.15
N VAL A 8 -9.45 2.41 7.30
CA VAL A 8 -8.28 3.27 7.55
C VAL A 8 -7.11 2.39 7.93
N ASP A 9 -6.07 2.44 7.11
CA ASP A 9 -4.77 1.81 7.41
C ASP A 9 -3.89 2.81 8.14
N PHE A 10 -3.35 2.41 9.28
CA PHE A 10 -2.41 3.21 10.05
C PHE A 10 -0.98 2.75 9.75
N ALA A 11 -0.07 3.72 9.68
CA ALA A 11 1.35 3.45 9.55
C ALA A 11 2.09 4.00 10.78
N THR A 12 3.12 3.29 11.23
CA THR A 12 3.88 3.68 12.42
C THR A 12 5.36 3.32 12.29
N THR A 13 6.21 4.06 13.00
CA THR A 13 7.64 3.73 13.16
C THR A 13 7.85 2.59 14.17
N ALA A 14 6.86 2.26 15.00
CA ALA A 14 6.95 1.17 15.96
C ALA A 14 6.97 -0.19 15.24
N THR A 15 7.92 -1.03 15.62
CA THR A 15 8.02 -2.41 15.15
C THR A 15 6.85 -3.26 15.67
N PRO A 16 6.57 -4.43 15.06
CA PRO A 16 5.50 -5.30 15.55
C PRO A 16 5.71 -5.75 17.00
N SER A 17 6.96 -5.94 17.42
CA SER A 17 7.29 -6.29 18.80
C SER A 17 6.97 -5.15 19.78
N GLU A 18 7.39 -3.92 19.46
CA GLU A 18 7.07 -2.74 20.29
C GLU A 18 5.56 -2.49 20.36
N MET A 19 4.84 -2.67 19.25
CA MET A 19 3.38 -2.58 19.24
C MET A 19 2.73 -3.62 20.13
N LYS A 20 3.19 -4.87 20.09
CA LYS A 20 2.68 -5.95 20.95
C LYS A 20 2.91 -5.65 22.42
N GLU A 21 4.13 -5.28 22.79
CA GLU A 21 4.47 -4.91 24.17
C GLU A 21 3.60 -3.76 24.66
N LEU A 22 3.40 -2.73 23.83
CA LEU A 22 2.54 -1.59 24.16
C LEU A 22 1.09 -2.03 24.37
N PHE A 23 0.50 -2.75 23.41
CA PHE A 23 -0.89 -3.18 23.51
C PHE A 23 -1.12 -4.14 24.68
N GLU A 24 -0.18 -5.04 24.98
CA GLU A 24 -0.26 -5.91 26.15
C GLU A 24 -0.21 -5.11 27.46
N SER A 25 0.67 -4.10 27.54
CA SER A 25 0.81 -3.27 28.74
C SER A 25 -0.40 -2.38 29.03
N GLU A 26 -1.11 -1.96 27.97
CA GLU A 26 -2.32 -1.14 28.04
C GLU A 26 -3.62 -1.99 28.05
N GLU A 27 -3.50 -3.31 28.19
CA GLU A 27 -4.63 -4.26 28.16
C GLU A 27 -5.50 -4.15 26.89
N ILE A 28 -4.92 -3.73 25.77
CA ILE A 28 -5.58 -3.58 24.48
C ILE A 28 -5.61 -4.94 23.76
N ARG A 29 -6.81 -5.37 23.38
CA ARG A 29 -7.00 -6.63 22.67
C ARG A 29 -6.37 -6.59 21.28
N MET A 30 -5.41 -7.47 21.04
CA MET A 30 -4.88 -7.75 19.70
C MET A 30 -5.67 -8.87 19.02
N LEU A 31 -5.86 -8.75 17.70
CA LEU A 31 -6.46 -9.77 16.87
C LEU A 31 -5.37 -10.45 16.04
N HIS A 32 -5.04 -11.69 16.39
CA HIS A 32 -4.09 -12.49 15.63
C HIS A 32 -4.70 -12.88 14.28
N LYS A 33 -4.40 -12.08 13.26
CA LYS A 33 -4.52 -12.48 11.86
C LYS A 33 -3.11 -12.69 11.31
N ARG A 34 -2.99 -13.51 10.27
CA ARG A 34 -1.74 -13.87 9.55
C ARG A 34 -0.92 -12.68 8.99
N GLY A 35 -1.24 -11.44 9.34
CA GLY A 35 -0.60 -10.21 8.86
C GLY A 35 0.72 -9.84 9.55
N GLU A 36 1.09 -10.56 10.62
CA GLU A 36 2.35 -10.30 11.36
C GLU A 36 3.59 -10.51 10.47
N GLU A 37 3.53 -11.45 9.51
CA GLU A 37 4.62 -11.71 8.55
C GLU A 37 4.93 -10.50 7.64
N HIS A 38 3.99 -9.55 7.54
CA HIS A 38 4.15 -8.31 6.79
C HIS A 38 4.31 -7.08 7.69
N GLY A 39 4.45 -7.27 9.01
CA GLY A 39 4.59 -6.16 9.96
C GLY A 39 3.28 -5.42 10.26
N THR A 40 2.12 -6.07 10.06
CA THR A 40 0.81 -5.52 10.44
C THR A 40 0.31 -6.15 11.72
N ILE A 41 -0.08 -5.32 12.69
CA ILE A 41 -0.82 -5.71 13.89
C ILE A 41 -2.23 -5.13 13.81
N THR A 42 -3.23 -5.96 14.08
CA THR A 42 -4.61 -5.51 14.23
C THR A 42 -4.96 -5.45 15.71
N CYS A 43 -5.37 -4.29 16.21
CA CYS A 43 -5.92 -4.17 17.56
C CYS A 43 -7.41 -3.79 17.52
N ARG A 44 -8.11 -4.07 18.62
CA ARG A 44 -9.52 -3.73 18.81
C ARG A 44 -9.66 -2.79 20.00
N ILE A 45 -10.16 -1.58 19.76
CA ILE A 45 -10.39 -0.57 20.80
C ILE A 45 -11.88 -0.54 21.16
N ASP A 46 -12.18 -0.40 22.45
CA ASP A 46 -13.53 -0.35 23.03
C ASP A 46 -14.45 -1.51 22.63
N ASP A 47 -13.86 -2.67 22.29
CA ASP A 47 -14.55 -3.83 21.73
C ASP A 47 -15.49 -3.50 20.55
N ALA A 48 -15.24 -2.41 19.83
CA ALA A 48 -16.10 -1.88 18.77
C ALA A 48 -15.38 -1.88 17.41
N GLU A 49 -14.24 -1.22 17.33
CA GLU A 49 -13.55 -0.94 16.07
C GLU A 49 -12.19 -1.64 16.00
N ASN A 50 -11.84 -2.12 14.81
CA ASN A 50 -10.55 -2.74 14.53
C ASN A 50 -9.66 -1.71 13.82
N PHE A 51 -8.40 -1.65 14.23
CA PHE A 51 -7.39 -0.79 13.64
C PHE A 51 -6.27 -1.65 13.09
N GLU A 52 -6.01 -1.55 11.79
CA GLU A 52 -4.86 -2.19 11.15
C GLU A 52 -3.68 -1.22 11.15
N ILE A 53 -2.61 -1.59 11.85
CA ILE A 53 -1.44 -0.75 12.05
C ILE A 53 -0.22 -1.48 11.49
N THR A 54 0.42 -0.88 10.49
CA THR A 54 1.56 -1.46 9.79
C THR A 54 2.84 -0.67 10.06
N THR A 55 3.90 -1.38 10.45
CA THR A 55 5.22 -0.77 10.57
C THR A 55 5.73 -0.31 9.21
N LEU A 56 6.30 0.90 9.14
CA LEU A 56 6.96 1.40 7.94
C LEU A 56 8.05 0.41 7.49
N ARG A 57 8.14 0.16 6.19
CA ARG A 57 9.06 -0.84 5.66
C ARG A 57 9.58 -0.51 4.27
N VAL A 58 10.67 -1.18 3.92
CA VAL A 58 11.22 -1.27 2.56
C VAL A 58 11.17 -2.74 2.15
N ASP A 59 10.75 -2.99 0.92
CA ASP A 59 10.74 -4.35 0.36
C ASP A 59 12.16 -4.68 -0.12
N LEU A 60 12.74 -5.77 0.40
CA LEU A 60 14.02 -6.30 -0.05
C LEU A 60 13.77 -7.30 -1.18
N VAL A 61 14.52 -7.15 -2.28
CA VAL A 61 14.47 -8.12 -3.39
C VAL A 61 15.32 -9.32 -3.01
N CYS A 62 14.66 -10.42 -2.65
CA CYS A 62 15.29 -11.74 -2.56
C CYS A 62 14.80 -12.59 -3.73
N ASP A 63 15.73 -13.32 -4.35
CA ASP A 63 15.44 -14.26 -5.44
C ASP A 63 14.51 -15.38 -4.92
N GLY A 64 13.19 -15.21 -5.09
CA GLY A 64 12.16 -16.13 -4.61
C GLY A 64 10.88 -15.46 -4.08
N ARG A 65 9.77 -16.24 -3.96
CA ARG A 65 8.41 -15.78 -3.61
C ARG A 65 8.20 -15.27 -2.16
N ARG A 66 9.26 -14.93 -1.43
CA ARG A 66 9.17 -14.31 -0.11
C ARG A 66 9.78 -12.92 -0.21
N ALA A 67 8.91 -11.91 -0.24
CA ALA A 67 9.33 -10.54 -0.03
C ALA A 67 9.80 -10.44 1.42
N GLU A 68 11.12 -10.38 1.61
CA GLU A 68 11.69 -10.01 2.90
C GLU A 68 11.49 -8.50 3.06
N VAL A 69 11.03 -8.06 4.22
CA VAL A 69 10.81 -6.64 4.48
C VAL A 69 11.80 -6.17 5.53
N GLN A 70 12.36 -4.98 5.33
CA GLN A 70 13.16 -4.30 6.32
C GLN A 70 12.34 -3.16 6.92
N TYR A 71 12.11 -3.19 8.24
CA TYR A 71 11.45 -2.08 8.92
C TYR A 71 12.32 -0.83 8.88
N THR A 72 11.68 0.32 8.74
CA THR A 72 12.34 1.62 8.69
C THR A 72 11.58 2.62 9.56
N THR A 73 12.19 3.74 9.87
CA THR A 73 11.52 4.91 10.47
C THR A 73 11.40 6.07 9.48
N ASP A 74 11.84 5.86 8.23
CA ASP A 74 11.79 6.82 7.14
C ASP A 74 10.49 6.69 6.32
N TRP A 75 9.62 7.68 6.47
CA TRP A 75 8.35 7.79 5.77
C TRP A 75 8.49 7.94 4.25
N HIS A 76 9.57 8.58 3.77
CA HIS A 76 9.82 8.72 2.34
C HIS A 76 10.14 7.36 1.73
N LEU A 77 10.91 6.52 2.44
CA LEU A 77 11.20 5.15 1.98
C LEU A 77 9.94 4.27 1.93
N ASP A 78 9.06 4.34 2.93
CA ASP A 78 7.79 3.61 2.90
C ASP A 78 6.86 4.12 1.77
N ALA A 79 6.80 5.44 1.55
CA ALA A 79 6.02 5.98 0.44
C ALA A 79 6.56 5.52 -0.93
N ASN A 80 7.88 5.37 -1.06
CA ASN A 80 8.52 5.00 -2.33
C ASN A 80 8.18 3.57 -2.81
N ARG A 81 7.94 2.63 -1.87
CA ARG A 81 7.56 1.24 -2.20
C ARG A 81 6.08 1.08 -2.57
N ARG A 82 5.26 2.13 -2.42
CA ARG A 82 3.83 2.08 -2.74
C ARG A 82 3.62 2.15 -4.24
N ASP A 83 2.45 1.71 -4.67
CA ASP A 83 2.13 1.56 -6.10
C ASP A 83 1.89 2.91 -6.78
N LEU A 84 0.95 3.70 -6.27
CA LEU A 84 0.43 4.91 -6.90
C LEU A 84 0.70 6.15 -6.04
N THR A 85 0.96 7.28 -6.67
CA THR A 85 1.22 8.58 -6.00
C THR A 85 0.08 8.96 -5.05
N ILE A 86 -1.16 8.73 -5.46
CA ILE A 86 -2.36 9.00 -4.66
C ILE A 86 -2.51 8.09 -3.43
N ASN A 87 -1.84 6.93 -3.43
CA ASN A 87 -1.84 5.96 -2.33
C ASN A 87 -0.58 6.05 -1.46
N SER A 88 0.36 6.94 -1.80
CA SER A 88 1.62 7.15 -1.08
C SER A 88 1.63 8.39 -0.17
N LEU A 89 0.44 8.95 0.07
CA LEU A 89 0.20 10.04 1.00
C LEU A 89 0.05 9.53 2.44
N PHE A 90 0.51 10.33 3.39
CA PHE A 90 0.20 10.14 4.81
C PHE A 90 -0.52 11.36 5.37
N LEU A 91 -1.35 11.14 6.39
CA LEU A 91 -2.08 12.18 7.09
C LEU A 91 -1.76 12.09 8.58
N GLY A 92 -1.14 13.14 9.13
CA GLY A 92 -0.96 13.30 10.55
C GLY A 92 -2.29 13.53 11.27
N LEU A 93 -2.37 13.16 12.54
CA LEU A 93 -3.57 13.38 13.36
C LEU A 93 -3.89 14.87 13.56
N ASP A 94 -2.90 15.74 13.37
CA ASP A 94 -3.02 17.20 13.35
C ASP A 94 -3.56 17.76 12.02
N GLY A 95 -3.78 16.90 11.02
CA GLY A 95 -4.22 17.26 9.68
C GLY A 95 -3.09 17.58 8.70
N THR A 96 -1.82 17.44 9.11
CA THR A 96 -0.68 17.65 8.22
C THR A 96 -0.62 16.55 7.16
N VAL A 97 -0.55 16.94 5.88
CA VAL A 97 -0.40 16.00 4.75
C VAL A 97 1.08 15.86 4.39
N PHE A 98 1.58 14.63 4.39
CA PHE A 98 2.92 14.29 3.91
C PHE A 98 2.81 13.71 2.50
N ASP A 99 3.36 14.44 1.52
CA ASP A 99 3.36 14.08 0.11
C ASP A 99 4.78 14.13 -0.45
N TYR A 100 5.34 12.95 -0.72
CA TYR A 100 6.70 12.80 -1.23
C TYR A 100 6.77 12.69 -2.76
N PHE A 101 5.65 12.36 -3.41
CA PHE A 101 5.61 11.96 -4.82
C PHE A 101 4.58 12.72 -5.67
N GLY A 102 3.99 13.79 -5.13
CA GLY A 102 3.03 14.65 -5.83
C GLY A 102 1.60 14.09 -5.87
N GLY A 103 1.25 13.20 -4.94
CA GLY A 103 -0.07 12.57 -4.86
C GLY A 103 -1.21 13.58 -4.67
N VAL A 104 -0.99 14.70 -3.97
CA VAL A 104 -2.02 15.73 -3.79
C VAL A 104 -2.39 16.36 -5.14
N LYS A 105 -1.38 16.72 -5.94
CA LYS A 105 -1.58 17.29 -7.29
C LYS A 105 -2.25 16.30 -8.22
N ASP A 106 -1.91 15.02 -8.10
CA ASP A 106 -2.53 13.96 -8.90
C ASP A 106 -4.00 13.76 -8.52
N ILE A 107 -4.36 13.82 -7.23
CA ILE A 107 -5.75 13.80 -6.78
C ILE A 107 -6.52 15.01 -7.33
N GLU A 108 -5.96 16.22 -7.24
CA GLU A 108 -6.58 17.45 -7.77
C GLU A 108 -6.84 17.36 -9.28
N LYS A 109 -5.89 16.80 -10.03
CA LYS A 109 -5.99 16.59 -11.48
C LYS A 109 -6.78 15.33 -11.86
N ARG A 110 -7.24 14.55 -10.89
CA ARG A 110 -7.89 13.24 -11.12
C ARG A 110 -7.02 12.29 -11.96
N ARG A 111 -5.70 12.34 -11.72
CA ARG A 111 -4.67 11.58 -12.42
C ARG A 111 -4.26 10.38 -11.58
N VAL A 112 -4.10 9.22 -12.21
CA VAL A 112 -3.52 8.02 -11.58
C VAL A 112 -2.14 7.80 -12.16
N ALA A 113 -1.12 7.89 -11.33
CA ALA A 113 0.27 7.70 -11.72
C ALA A 113 0.98 6.77 -10.73
N PHE A 114 1.97 6.02 -11.23
CA PHE A 114 2.84 5.19 -10.41
C PHE A 114 3.85 6.04 -9.64
N VAL A 115 4.27 5.55 -8.47
CA VAL A 115 5.43 6.12 -7.77
C VAL A 115 6.71 5.69 -8.50
N GLY A 116 7.43 6.65 -9.08
CA GLY A 116 8.65 6.35 -9.84
C GLY A 116 8.35 5.73 -11.21
N ASP A 117 9.14 4.74 -11.62
CA ASP A 117 9.03 4.11 -12.95
C ASP A 117 7.90 3.07 -13.00
N ALA A 118 6.96 3.24 -13.94
CA ALA A 118 5.79 2.38 -14.06
C ALA A 118 6.15 0.93 -14.43
N VAL A 119 7.16 0.71 -15.28
CA VAL A 119 7.58 -0.63 -15.68
C VAL A 119 8.13 -1.38 -14.48
N GLN A 120 9.05 -0.77 -13.74
CA GLN A 120 9.62 -1.33 -12.52
C GLN A 120 8.53 -1.66 -11.50
N ARG A 121 7.60 -0.72 -11.24
CA ARG A 121 6.51 -0.94 -10.29
C ARG A 121 5.58 -2.06 -10.72
N ILE A 122 5.30 -2.23 -12.01
CA ILE A 122 4.46 -3.34 -12.48
C ILE A 122 5.20 -4.68 -12.37
N GLN A 123 6.51 -4.72 -12.61
CA GLN A 123 7.31 -5.95 -12.51
C GLN A 123 7.47 -6.44 -11.08
N GLU A 124 7.47 -5.54 -10.10
CA GLU A 124 7.44 -5.88 -8.65
C GLU A 124 6.16 -6.64 -8.26
N ASP A 125 5.01 -6.24 -8.82
CA ASP A 125 3.73 -6.91 -8.61
C ASP A 125 2.78 -6.64 -9.79
N TYR A 126 2.57 -7.64 -10.64
CA TYR A 126 1.72 -7.50 -11.82
C TYR A 126 0.25 -7.20 -11.49
N LEU A 127 -0.24 -7.48 -10.27
CA LEU A 127 -1.58 -7.07 -9.85
C LEU A 127 -1.75 -5.56 -9.79
N ARG A 128 -0.65 -4.79 -9.74
CA ARG A 128 -0.68 -3.33 -9.82
C ARG A 128 -1.28 -2.83 -11.14
N ILE A 129 -1.26 -3.61 -12.22
CA ILE A 129 -2.01 -3.31 -13.45
C ILE A 129 -3.51 -3.21 -13.17
N LEU A 130 -4.08 -4.20 -12.47
CA LEU A 130 -5.51 -4.21 -12.13
C LEU A 130 -5.84 -3.11 -11.12
N ARG A 131 -4.95 -2.87 -10.16
CA ARG A 131 -5.10 -1.77 -9.19
C ARG A 131 -5.12 -0.41 -9.89
N TYR A 132 -4.27 -0.18 -10.88
CA TYR A 132 -4.29 1.03 -11.71
C TYR A 132 -5.69 1.27 -12.29
N PHE A 133 -6.26 0.28 -13.00
CA PHE A 133 -7.60 0.43 -13.60
C PHE A 133 -8.70 0.63 -12.56
N ARG A 134 -8.62 -0.08 -11.42
CA ARG A 134 -9.55 0.09 -10.30
C ARG A 134 -9.53 1.53 -9.77
N PHE A 135 -8.36 2.09 -9.54
CA PHE A 135 -8.23 3.47 -9.05
C PHE A 135 -8.58 4.50 -10.13
N PHE A 136 -8.23 4.24 -11.39
CA PHE A 136 -8.60 5.09 -12.52
C PHE A 136 -10.12 5.23 -12.61
N GLY A 137 -10.87 4.12 -12.59
CA GLY A 137 -12.33 4.16 -12.58
C GLY A 137 -12.95 4.83 -11.34
N ARG A 138 -12.20 4.89 -10.22
CA ARG A 138 -12.66 5.53 -8.98
C ARG A 138 -12.44 7.04 -8.96
N ILE A 139 -11.33 7.53 -9.51
CA ILE A 139 -10.92 8.93 -9.36
C ILE A 139 -10.90 9.73 -10.66
N SER A 140 -10.65 9.09 -11.81
CA SER A 140 -10.49 9.80 -13.08
C SER A 140 -11.80 10.42 -13.54
N ALA A 141 -11.71 11.62 -14.12
CA ALA A 141 -12.82 12.24 -14.85
C ALA A 141 -12.69 12.08 -16.37
N SER A 142 -11.62 11.47 -16.83
CA SER A 142 -11.33 11.22 -18.24
C SER A 142 -11.30 9.72 -18.52
N THR A 143 -11.57 9.36 -19.77
CA THR A 143 -11.30 8.01 -20.30
C THR A 143 -9.90 7.89 -20.89
N GLU A 144 -9.16 9.00 -20.98
CA GLU A 144 -7.80 9.03 -21.49
C GLU A 144 -6.81 8.62 -20.40
N HIS A 145 -5.91 7.71 -20.77
CA HIS A 145 -4.81 7.25 -19.93
C HIS A 145 -3.50 7.85 -20.43
N GLU A 146 -2.51 7.99 -19.54
CA GLU A 146 -1.17 8.41 -19.96
C GLU A 146 -0.53 7.35 -20.85
N SER A 147 0.01 7.79 -21.99
CA SER A 147 0.58 6.89 -23.00
C SER A 147 1.71 6.03 -22.46
N GLU A 148 2.58 6.59 -21.62
CA GLU A 148 3.70 5.88 -20.98
C GLU A 148 3.20 4.80 -20.00
N THR A 149 2.16 5.12 -19.22
CA THR A 149 1.55 4.15 -18.30
C THR A 149 0.88 3.01 -19.06
N LEU A 150 0.15 3.30 -20.15
CA LEU A 150 -0.44 2.26 -20.98
C LEU A 150 0.61 1.40 -21.70
N ALA A 151 1.70 2.00 -22.17
CA ALA A 151 2.81 1.27 -22.77
C ALA A 151 3.40 0.29 -21.75
N ALA A 152 3.72 0.75 -20.53
CA ALA A 152 4.23 -0.10 -19.46
C ALA A 152 3.26 -1.25 -19.12
N ILE A 153 1.96 -0.97 -19.00
CA ILE A 153 0.93 -1.99 -18.76
C ILE A 153 0.90 -3.03 -19.90
N LYS A 154 0.91 -2.57 -21.16
CA LYS A 154 0.83 -3.44 -22.33
C LYS A 154 2.06 -4.35 -22.46
N GLU A 155 3.25 -3.82 -22.19
CA GLU A 155 4.50 -4.59 -22.26
C GLU A 155 4.57 -5.67 -21.18
N ASN A 156 3.94 -5.43 -20.02
CA ASN A 156 4.02 -6.31 -18.85
C ASN A 156 2.73 -7.12 -18.59
N SER A 157 1.70 -7.02 -19.44
CA SER A 157 0.41 -7.68 -19.21
C SER A 157 0.49 -9.21 -19.17
N GLY A 158 1.49 -9.81 -19.83
CA GLY A 158 1.75 -11.25 -19.77
C GLY A 158 2.08 -11.75 -18.36
N GLY A 159 2.63 -10.89 -17.49
CA GLY A 159 2.94 -11.21 -16.10
C GLY A 159 1.71 -11.58 -15.26
N LEU A 160 0.53 -11.05 -15.60
CA LEU A 160 -0.73 -11.36 -14.91
C LEU A 160 -1.08 -12.85 -14.95
N ALA A 161 -0.74 -13.55 -16.04
CA ALA A 161 -1.00 -14.99 -16.14
C ALA A 161 -0.21 -15.76 -15.08
N PHE A 162 1.06 -15.42 -14.86
CA PHE A 162 1.90 -16.06 -13.85
C PHE A 162 1.40 -15.81 -12.43
N THR A 163 0.82 -14.64 -12.15
CA THR A 163 0.26 -14.32 -10.83
C THR A 163 -1.04 -15.10 -10.54
N VAL A 164 -1.94 -15.24 -11.50
CA VAL A 164 -3.26 -15.86 -11.28
C VAL A 164 -3.16 -17.39 -11.14
N PHE A 165 -2.34 -18.07 -11.94
CA PHE A 165 -2.25 -19.55 -11.88
C PHE A 165 -1.64 -20.07 -10.57
N THR A 166 -0.78 -19.29 -9.93
CA THR A 166 -0.16 -19.70 -8.66
C THR A 166 -1.06 -19.55 -7.44
N SER A 167 -2.19 -18.85 -7.58
CA SER A 167 -3.15 -18.61 -6.51
C SER A 167 -4.24 -19.71 -6.41
N PHE A 168 -4.41 -20.53 -7.45
CA PHE A 168 -5.44 -21.57 -7.50
C PHE A 168 -4.93 -22.99 -7.22
N ASP A 169 -3.63 -23.26 -7.32
CA ASP A 169 -3.06 -24.60 -7.10
C ASP A 169 -2.78 -24.92 -5.61
N ASN A 170 -3.15 -24.05 -4.67
CA ASN A 170 -2.88 -24.22 -3.24
C ASN A 170 -4.12 -24.04 -2.34
N SER A 171 -5.34 -24.21 -2.89
CA SER A 171 -6.58 -24.30 -2.09
C SER A 171 -7.00 -25.75 -1.84
#